data_AF-A0A956ZJU6-F1
#
_entry.id   AF-A0A956ZJU6-F1
#
_cell.length_a   1.000
_cell.length_b   1.000
_cell.length_c   1.000
_cell.angle_alpha   90.00
_cell.angle_beta   90.00
_cell.angle_gamma   90.00
#
_symmetry.space_group_name_H-M   'P 1'
#
loop_
_entity.id
_entity.type
_entity.pdbx_description
1 polymer ?
#
loop_
_entity_poly.entity_id
_entity_poly.type
_entity_poly.pdbx_seq_one_letter_code
_entity_poly.pdbx_strand_id
1 'polypeptide(L)'
;FLVDDRVSGQTGDVAPWDSWPSEAVGRIDLFAPVEPVEDDPAAAIVDSLADAVAFLHGSGANSGRTGLERWAEAFDSEIEIDRAGNAYTLQVLQAARLDGADYLGNLRDLFPQAASEINEAIDTVRALVTTLAPLVTLFPFPAGGHGNISNPGLREAAAAALRRAAGHQRDLAIAIAGVHKAIESE
;
A
#
# COMPACT_ATOMS: atom_id res chain seq x y z
N PHE A 1 -14.73 15.38 3.31
CA PHE A 1 -14.34 13.98 3.57
C PHE A 1 -15.58 13.10 3.44
N LEU A 2 -15.60 12.21 2.45
CA LEU A 2 -16.61 11.15 2.35
C LEU A 2 -16.01 9.93 3.03
N VAL A 3 -16.48 9.64 4.25
CA VAL A 3 -16.19 8.38 4.93
C VAL A 3 -17.04 7.33 4.20
N ASP A 4 -16.38 6.43 3.47
CA ASP A 4 -17.03 5.30 2.81
C ASP A 4 -17.52 4.34 3.90
N ASP A 5 -18.84 4.30 4.06
CA ASP A 5 -19.53 3.63 5.15
C ASP A 5 -19.53 2.12 4.90
N ARG A 6 -18.45 1.45 5.31
CA ARG A 6 -18.41 -0.02 5.32
C ARG A 6 -19.20 -0.63 6.49
N VAL A 7 -19.96 0.16 7.24
CA VAL A 7 -20.87 -0.33 8.29
C VAL A 7 -22.24 -0.72 7.70
N SER A 8 -22.17 -1.71 6.81
CA SER A 8 -23.18 -2.74 6.58
C SER A 8 -24.51 -2.35 5.91
N GLY A 9 -24.86 -3.14 4.89
CA GLY A 9 -26.24 -3.28 4.41
C GLY A 9 -27.22 -3.91 5.42
N GLN A 10 -26.83 -4.05 6.70
CA GLN A 10 -27.69 -4.52 7.79
C GLN A 10 -28.14 -3.41 8.74
N THR A 11 -27.45 -2.26 8.79
CA THR A 11 -27.79 -1.15 9.71
C THR A 11 -28.26 0.12 9.03
N GLY A 12 -28.12 0.24 7.70
CA GLY A 12 -28.48 1.46 6.97
C GLY A 12 -27.58 2.65 7.34
N ASP A 13 -27.77 3.78 6.65
CA ASP A 13 -26.91 4.98 6.73
C ASP A 13 -26.91 5.68 8.12
N VAL A 14 -27.69 5.17 9.08
CA VAL A 14 -27.86 5.77 10.42
C VAL A 14 -28.05 4.67 11.46
N ALA A 15 -27.10 4.53 12.39
CA ALA A 15 -27.24 3.70 13.58
C ALA A 15 -27.65 4.57 14.80
N PRO A 16 -28.73 4.23 15.51
CA PRO A 16 -29.08 4.87 16.78
C PRO A 16 -27.93 4.75 17.79
N TRP A 17 -27.66 5.80 18.57
CA TRP A 17 -26.56 5.83 19.55
C TRP A 17 -26.59 4.64 20.51
N ASP A 18 -27.78 4.24 20.95
CA ASP A 18 -28.00 3.12 21.88
C ASP A 18 -27.72 1.74 21.29
N SER A 19 -27.51 1.65 19.97
CA SER A 19 -27.15 0.42 19.25
C SER A 19 -25.66 0.28 18.98
N TRP A 20 -24.86 1.29 19.35
CA TRP A 20 -23.40 1.23 19.25
C TRP A 20 -22.85 0.25 20.29
N PRO A 21 -21.89 -0.62 19.95
CA PRO A 21 -21.30 -1.60 20.88
C PRO A 21 -20.31 -0.91 21.84
N SER A 22 -20.78 0.07 22.60
CA SER A 22 -19.98 0.92 23.51
C SER A 22 -19.32 0.17 24.66
N GLU A 23 -19.84 -1.01 25.02
CA GLU A 23 -19.27 -1.85 26.07
C GLU A 23 -18.15 -2.76 25.57
N ALA A 24 -18.15 -3.13 24.28
CA ALA A 24 -17.17 -4.04 23.68
C ALA A 24 -16.04 -3.29 22.96
N VAL A 25 -16.35 -2.14 22.38
CA VAL A 25 -15.39 -1.26 21.73
C VAL A 25 -15.15 -0.11 22.69
N GLY A 26 -14.00 -0.13 23.38
CA GLY A 26 -13.60 0.96 24.27
C GLY A 26 -13.65 2.34 23.59
N ARG A 27 -13.47 3.41 24.38
CA ARG A 27 -13.54 4.81 23.93
C ARG A 27 -12.85 5.01 22.57
N ILE A 28 -13.63 5.35 21.54
CA ILE A 28 -13.10 5.75 20.23
C ILE A 28 -12.90 7.26 20.28
N ASP A 29 -11.63 7.68 20.36
CA ASP A 29 -11.28 9.09 20.24
C ASP A 29 -11.14 9.45 18.76
N LEU A 30 -12.14 10.18 18.24
CA LEU A 30 -12.08 10.81 16.93
C LEU A 30 -11.37 12.15 17.07
N PHE A 31 -10.08 12.18 16.73
CA PHE A 31 -9.31 13.42 16.65
C PHE A 31 -9.58 14.10 15.32
N ALA A 32 -10.45 15.11 15.31
CA ALA A 32 -10.53 16.06 14.22
C ALA A 32 -9.58 17.24 14.52
N PRO A 33 -8.89 17.80 13.50
CA PRO A 33 -8.17 19.07 13.66
C PRO A 33 -9.14 20.14 14.17
N VAL A 34 -8.80 20.80 15.27
CA VAL A 34 -9.66 21.79 15.95
C VAL A 34 -9.70 23.13 15.18
N GLU A 35 -8.67 23.39 14.37
CA GLU A 35 -8.57 24.54 13.48
C GLU A 35 -8.22 24.08 12.05
N PRO A 36 -8.72 24.77 11.01
CA PRO A 36 -8.25 24.53 9.65
C PRO A 36 -6.75 24.81 9.61
N VAL A 37 -5.96 23.78 9.32
CA VAL A 37 -4.54 23.96 9.00
C VAL A 37 -4.49 24.51 7.58
N GLU A 38 -4.09 25.77 7.46
CA GLU A 38 -3.78 26.38 6.18
C GLU A 38 -2.38 25.88 5.75
N ASP A 39 -2.29 24.60 5.38
CA ASP A 39 -1.06 24.04 4.85
C ASP A 39 -0.84 24.55 3.43
N ASP A 40 0.38 24.99 3.15
CA ASP A 40 0.84 25.23 1.79
C ASP A 40 0.73 23.91 1.00
N PRO A 41 -0.12 23.83 -0.04
CA PRO A 41 -0.31 22.61 -0.81
C PRO A 41 0.99 22.06 -1.39
N ALA A 42 1.95 22.92 -1.75
CA ALA A 42 3.24 22.49 -2.25
C ALA A 42 4.07 21.79 -1.16
N ALA A 43 4.11 22.38 0.04
CA ALA A 43 4.80 21.78 1.20
C ALA A 43 4.19 20.42 1.57
N ALA A 44 2.86 20.31 1.60
CA ALA A 44 2.19 19.04 1.88
C ALA A 44 2.52 17.94 0.85
N ILE A 45 2.68 18.31 -0.43
CA ILE A 45 3.11 17.37 -1.49
C ILE A 45 4.55 16.91 -1.25
N VAL A 46 5.47 17.85 -0.97
CA VAL A 46 6.88 17.54 -0.68
C VAL A 46 6.99 16.59 0.53
N ASP A 47 6.31 16.91 1.63
CA ASP A 47 6.28 16.07 2.83
C ASP A 47 5.71 14.67 2.52
N SER A 48 4.63 14.58 1.74
CA SER A 48 4.05 13.29 1.34
C SER A 48 5.02 12.41 0.54
N LEU A 49 5.85 13.02 -0.31
CA LEU A 49 6.85 12.30 -1.11
C LEU A 49 8.00 11.82 -0.21
N ALA A 50 8.43 12.63 0.75
CA ALA A 50 9.42 12.24 1.74
C ALA A 50 8.94 11.05 2.61
N ASP A 51 7.69 11.11 3.07
CA ASP A 51 7.05 10.02 3.82
C ASP A 51 6.92 8.75 2.97
N ALA A 52 6.57 8.88 1.69
CA ALA A 52 6.52 7.76 0.76
C ALA A 52 7.88 7.10 0.59
N VAL A 53 8.97 7.87 0.45
CA VAL A 53 10.35 7.34 0.39
C VAL A 53 10.70 6.60 1.68
N ALA A 54 10.41 7.17 2.85
CA ALA A 54 10.65 6.53 4.12
C ALA A 54 9.87 5.21 4.26
N PHE A 55 8.59 5.21 3.86
CA PHE A 55 7.75 4.02 3.84
C PHE A 55 8.32 2.93 2.92
N LEU A 56 8.70 3.27 1.69
CA LEU A 56 9.22 2.33 0.69
C LEU A 56 10.55 1.71 1.12
N HIS A 57 11.40 2.46 1.81
CA HIS A 57 12.62 1.90 2.41
C HIS A 57 12.34 0.93 3.55
N GLY A 58 11.25 1.13 4.29
CA GLY A 58 10.88 0.33 5.46
C GLY A 58 11.01 1.13 6.76
N SER A 59 10.17 2.16 6.92
CA SER A 59 10.09 2.99 8.14
C SER A 59 9.65 2.20 9.40
N GLY A 60 9.33 0.92 9.26
CA GLY A 60 8.99 0.00 10.35
C GLY A 60 9.24 -1.46 9.98
N ALA A 61 9.16 -2.34 10.98
CA ALA A 61 9.60 -3.73 10.84
C ALA A 61 8.82 -4.53 9.77
N ASN A 62 7.62 -4.11 9.38
CA ASN A 62 6.74 -4.80 8.44
C ASN A 62 6.22 -3.90 7.32
N SER A 63 6.89 -2.80 7.02
CA SER A 63 6.51 -1.88 5.93
C SER A 63 7.49 -1.95 4.77
N GLY A 64 7.08 -1.37 3.63
CA GLY A 64 7.96 -1.15 2.51
C GLY A 64 8.68 -2.41 2.01
N ARG A 65 9.95 -2.23 1.66
CA ARG A 65 10.83 -3.28 1.17
C ARG A 65 11.03 -4.37 2.22
N THR A 66 11.26 -3.99 3.48
CA THR A 66 11.48 -4.93 4.59
C THR A 66 10.30 -5.86 4.80
N GLY A 67 9.07 -5.36 4.66
CA GLY A 67 7.86 -6.19 4.73
C GLY A 67 7.81 -7.26 3.64
N LEU A 68 8.20 -6.91 2.41
CA LEU A 68 8.24 -7.87 1.29
C LEU A 68 9.35 -8.92 1.47
N GLU A 69 10.52 -8.52 1.96
CA GLU A 69 11.64 -9.43 2.25
C GLU A 69 11.26 -10.45 3.34
N ARG A 70 10.67 -9.98 4.45
CA ARG A 70 10.17 -10.86 5.51
C ARG A 70 9.05 -11.79 5.05
N TRP A 71 8.17 -11.30 4.17
CA TRP A 71 7.14 -12.14 3.60
C TRP A 71 7.75 -13.23 2.71
N ALA A 72 8.80 -12.92 1.95
CA ALA A 72 9.55 -13.92 1.19
C ALA A 72 10.22 -14.95 2.11
N GLU A 73 10.82 -14.51 3.22
CA GLU A 73 11.40 -15.40 4.24
C GLU A 73 10.36 -16.34 4.85
N ALA A 74 9.14 -15.87 5.10
CA ALA A 74 8.06 -16.71 5.59
C ALA A 74 7.74 -17.87 4.62
N PHE A 75 7.73 -17.60 3.30
CA PHE A 75 7.53 -18.63 2.28
C PHE A 75 8.67 -19.65 2.21
N ASP A 76 9.92 -19.24 2.50
CA ASP A 76 11.06 -20.16 2.53
C ASP A 76 11.16 -20.95 3.84
N SER A 77 10.49 -20.50 4.90
CA SER A 77 10.47 -21.16 6.20
C SER A 77 9.45 -22.30 6.29
N GLU A 78 9.46 -23.03 7.41
CA GLU A 78 8.42 -24.03 7.76
C GLU A 78 7.22 -23.42 8.48
N ILE A 79 7.17 -22.08 8.63
CA ILE A 79 6.08 -21.40 9.34
C ILE A 79 4.77 -21.56 8.56
N GLU A 80 3.68 -21.78 9.30
CA GLU A 80 2.33 -21.80 8.77
C GLU A 80 1.94 -20.39 8.31
N ILE A 81 1.45 -20.28 7.07
CA ILE A 81 1.06 -19.02 6.46
C ILE A 81 -0.46 -19.00 6.33
N ASP A 82 -1.11 -18.01 6.96
CA ASP A 82 -2.55 -17.81 6.80
C ASP A 82 -2.87 -17.35 5.36
N ARG A 83 -3.58 -18.22 4.66
CA ARG A 83 -4.02 -18.03 3.29
C ARG A 83 -5.06 -16.94 3.09
N ALA A 84 -5.99 -16.79 4.03
CA ALA A 84 -7.09 -15.84 3.89
C ALA A 84 -6.54 -14.41 4.04
N GLY A 85 -5.63 -14.23 4.98
CA GLY A 85 -4.86 -12.99 5.16
C GLY A 85 -4.10 -12.57 3.89
N ASN A 86 -3.43 -13.51 3.21
CA ASN A 86 -2.66 -13.21 2.00
C ASN A 86 -3.52 -12.69 0.85
N ALA A 87 -4.65 -13.35 0.57
CA ALA A 87 -5.50 -12.99 -0.57
C ALA A 87 -6.06 -11.57 -0.45
N TYR A 88 -6.56 -11.22 0.74
CA TYR A 88 -7.05 -9.87 1.01
C TYR A 88 -5.91 -8.83 0.99
N THR A 89 -4.79 -9.14 1.64
CA THR A 89 -3.63 -8.23 1.70
C THR A 89 -3.12 -7.90 0.30
N LEU A 90 -2.99 -8.89 -0.60
CA LEU A 90 -2.52 -8.65 -1.96
C LEU A 90 -3.44 -7.73 -2.77
N GLN A 91 -4.76 -7.91 -2.65
CA GLN A 91 -5.72 -7.05 -3.37
C GLN A 91 -5.66 -5.60 -2.87
N VAL A 92 -5.69 -5.39 -1.55
CA VAL A 92 -5.60 -4.05 -0.95
C VAL A 92 -4.28 -3.38 -1.32
N LEU A 93 -3.18 -4.13 -1.27
CA LEU A 93 -1.83 -3.64 -1.57
C LEU A 93 -1.64 -3.35 -3.07
N GLN A 94 -2.37 -4.02 -3.97
CA GLN A 94 -2.38 -3.67 -5.40
C GLN A 94 -3.21 -2.42 -5.67
N ALA A 95 -4.40 -2.32 -5.07
CA ALA A 95 -5.27 -1.14 -5.19
C ALA A 95 -4.55 0.12 -4.69
N ALA A 96 -4.01 0.09 -3.47
CA ALA A 96 -3.29 1.23 -2.88
C ALA A 96 -2.10 1.69 -3.73
N ARG A 97 -1.43 0.77 -4.45
CA ARG A 97 -0.35 1.15 -5.36
C ARG A 97 -0.84 1.82 -6.62
N LEU A 98 -1.94 1.32 -7.20
CA LEU A 98 -2.54 1.96 -8.37
C LEU A 98 -3.08 3.35 -8.01
N ASP A 99 -3.70 3.50 -6.84
CA ASP A 99 -4.10 4.81 -6.31
C ASP A 99 -2.89 5.75 -6.17
N GLY A 100 -1.75 5.23 -5.70
CA GLY A 100 -0.48 5.97 -5.66
C GLY A 100 0.04 6.38 -7.04
N ALA A 101 -0.13 5.54 -8.07
CA ALA A 101 0.22 5.91 -9.44
C ALA A 101 -0.71 7.01 -10.00
N ASP A 102 -1.99 6.96 -9.66
CA ASP A 102 -2.95 8.00 -10.04
C ASP A 102 -2.64 9.33 -9.33
N TYR A 103 -2.26 9.28 -8.05
CA TYR A 103 -1.76 10.45 -7.32
C TYR A 103 -0.56 11.09 -8.01
N LEU A 104 0.46 10.30 -8.36
CA LEU A 104 1.63 10.78 -9.12
C LEU A 104 1.21 11.35 -10.48
N GLY A 105 0.24 10.73 -11.15
CA GLY A 105 -0.33 11.23 -12.40
C GLY A 105 -0.91 12.64 -12.26
N ASN A 106 -1.60 12.92 -11.16
CA ASN A 106 -2.13 14.26 -10.86
C ASN A 106 -1.02 15.28 -10.57
N LEU A 107 0.08 14.86 -9.93
CA LEU A 107 1.24 15.73 -9.73
C LEU A 107 1.88 16.16 -11.05
N ARG A 108 1.80 15.36 -12.10
CA ARG A 108 2.36 15.70 -13.42
C ARG A 108 1.74 16.97 -14.01
N ASP A 109 0.44 17.14 -13.81
CA ASP A 109 -0.29 18.31 -14.32
C ASP A 109 0.03 19.58 -13.50
N LEU A 110 0.37 19.40 -12.22
CA LEU A 110 0.79 20.47 -11.31
C LEU A 110 2.26 20.86 -11.48
N PHE A 111 3.13 19.88 -11.80
CA PHE A 111 4.57 20.06 -11.95
C PHE A 111 5.06 19.51 -13.31
N PRO A 112 4.76 20.20 -14.44
CA PRO A 112 5.16 19.74 -15.77
C PRO A 112 6.68 19.57 -15.94
N GLN A 113 7.47 20.31 -15.17
CA GLN A 113 8.93 20.23 -15.14
C GLN A 113 9.46 18.90 -14.60
N ALA A 114 8.70 18.25 -13.70
CA ALA A 114 9.04 16.95 -13.11
C ALA A 114 8.37 15.78 -13.86
N ALA A 115 7.76 16.04 -15.03
CA ALA A 115 6.93 15.04 -15.71
C ALA A 115 7.70 13.77 -16.11
N SER A 116 9.00 13.87 -16.42
CA SER A 116 9.82 12.71 -16.77
C SER A 116 10.01 11.79 -15.56
N GLU A 117 10.39 12.37 -14.42
CA GLU A 117 10.60 11.70 -13.15
C GLU A 117 9.30 11.08 -12.63
N ILE A 118 8.18 11.80 -12.78
CA ILE A 118 6.85 11.32 -12.41
C ILE A 118 6.45 10.11 -13.25
N ASN A 119 6.66 10.16 -14.57
CA ASN A 119 6.36 9.02 -15.44
C ASN A 119 7.22 7.80 -15.09
N GLU A 120 8.51 7.99 -14.77
CA GLU A 120 9.40 6.91 -14.32
C GLU A 120 8.90 6.28 -13.00
N ALA A 121 8.46 7.10 -12.04
CA ALA A 121 7.87 6.61 -10.80
C ALA A 121 6.59 5.80 -11.06
N ILE A 122 5.69 6.29 -11.91
CA ILE A 122 4.45 5.59 -12.30
C ILE A 122 4.75 4.24 -12.97
N ASP A 123 5.70 4.20 -13.91
CA ASP A 123 6.09 2.97 -14.59
C ASP A 123 6.70 1.96 -13.61
N THR A 124 7.47 2.44 -12.64
CA THR A 124 8.03 1.60 -11.57
C THR A 124 6.93 1.02 -10.67
N VAL A 125 5.89 1.81 -10.32
CA VAL A 125 4.71 1.31 -9.60
C VAL A 125 4.01 0.20 -10.40
N ARG A 126 3.83 0.39 -11.71
CA ARG A 126 3.18 -0.60 -12.58
C ARG A 126 3.99 -1.89 -12.71
N ALA A 127 5.32 -1.78 -12.78
CA ALA A 127 6.22 -2.93 -12.77
C ALA A 127 6.13 -3.71 -11.44
N LEU A 128 6.05 -3.00 -10.31
CA LEU A 128 5.85 -3.59 -8.98
C LEU A 128 4.51 -4.35 -8.90
N VAL A 129 3.41 -3.74 -9.34
CA VAL A 129 2.08 -4.39 -9.37
C VAL A 129 2.10 -5.64 -10.25
N THR A 130 2.68 -5.54 -11.45
CA THR A 130 2.83 -6.67 -12.39
C THR A 130 3.63 -7.82 -11.78
N THR A 131 4.71 -7.50 -11.05
CA THR A 131 5.56 -8.50 -10.38
C THR A 131 4.80 -9.27 -9.29
N LEU A 132 3.85 -8.62 -8.62
CA LEU A 132 3.03 -9.22 -7.57
C LEU A 132 1.78 -9.92 -8.11
N ALA A 133 1.37 -9.66 -9.36
CA ALA A 133 0.18 -10.26 -9.95
C ALA A 133 0.13 -11.80 -9.87
N PRO A 134 1.25 -12.55 -10.06
CA PRO A 134 1.24 -14.00 -9.88
C PRO A 134 0.87 -14.45 -8.46
N LEU A 135 1.10 -13.63 -7.42
CA LEU A 135 0.70 -14.00 -6.06
C LEU A 135 -0.82 -14.03 -5.91
N VAL A 136 -1.57 -13.24 -6.68
CA VAL A 136 -3.04 -13.24 -6.64
C VAL A 136 -3.60 -14.58 -7.14
N THR A 137 -2.94 -15.22 -8.10
CA THR A 137 -3.36 -16.54 -8.58
C THR A 137 -2.97 -17.65 -7.60
N LEU A 138 -1.90 -17.47 -6.83
CA LEU A 138 -1.51 -18.37 -5.75
C LEU A 138 -2.45 -18.25 -4.53
N PHE A 139 -2.91 -17.04 -4.24
CA PHE A 139 -3.80 -16.69 -3.13
C PHE A 139 -5.10 -16.06 -3.63
N PRO A 140 -5.97 -16.82 -4.31
CA PRO A 140 -7.21 -16.27 -4.83
C PRO A 140 -8.17 -15.94 -3.68
N PHE A 141 -8.69 -14.71 -3.68
CA PHE A 141 -9.72 -14.31 -2.74
C PHE A 141 -11.05 -15.04 -3.02
N PRO A 142 -11.86 -15.39 -2.00
CA PRO A 142 -11.62 -15.24 -0.56
C PRO A 142 -10.91 -16.43 0.10
N ALA A 143 -10.75 -17.56 -0.61
CA ALA A 143 -10.40 -18.83 0.01
C ALA A 143 -8.88 -19.12 0.10
N GLY A 144 -8.01 -18.36 -0.59
CA GLY A 144 -6.56 -18.37 -0.40
C GLY A 144 -5.78 -19.63 -0.82
N GLY A 145 -6.30 -20.49 -1.71
CA GLY A 145 -5.47 -21.52 -2.37
C GLY A 145 -4.88 -22.59 -1.44
N HIS A 146 -5.73 -23.42 -0.83
CA HIS A 146 -5.36 -24.40 0.22
C HIS A 146 -4.22 -25.37 -0.15
N GLY A 147 -4.14 -25.82 -1.41
CA GLY A 147 -3.08 -26.72 -1.89
C GLY A 147 -1.79 -26.02 -2.33
N ASN A 148 -1.83 -24.69 -2.49
CA ASN A 148 -0.72 -23.94 -3.07
C ASN A 148 0.38 -23.65 -2.02
N ILE A 149 0.00 -23.34 -0.78
CA ILE A 149 0.95 -23.07 0.32
C ILE A 149 1.74 -24.32 0.72
N SER A 150 1.11 -25.49 0.61
CA SER A 150 1.73 -26.78 0.91
C SER A 150 2.65 -27.28 -0.21
N ASN A 151 2.68 -26.62 -1.38
CA ASN A 151 3.52 -27.01 -2.51
C ASN A 151 4.87 -26.25 -2.46
N PRO A 152 6.01 -26.94 -2.25
CA PRO A 152 7.31 -26.28 -2.14
C PRO A 152 7.69 -25.42 -3.34
N GLY A 153 7.39 -25.86 -4.57
CA GLY A 153 7.70 -25.10 -5.78
C GLY A 153 6.88 -23.82 -5.91
N LEU A 154 5.63 -23.82 -5.42
CA LEU A 154 4.80 -22.62 -5.39
C LEU A 154 5.24 -21.65 -4.29
N ARG A 155 5.71 -22.15 -3.14
CA ARG A 155 6.33 -21.33 -2.09
C ARG A 155 7.59 -20.63 -2.62
N GLU A 156 8.48 -21.37 -3.28
CA GLU A 156 9.70 -20.81 -3.87
C GLU A 156 9.38 -19.75 -4.93
N ALA A 157 8.41 -20.01 -5.81
CA ALA A 157 7.95 -19.04 -6.81
C ALA A 157 7.37 -17.77 -6.16
N ALA A 158 6.59 -17.91 -5.08
CA ALA A 158 6.05 -16.79 -4.32
C ALA A 158 7.16 -15.95 -3.66
N ALA A 159 8.12 -16.61 -3.00
CA ALA A 159 9.27 -15.96 -2.39
C ALA A 159 10.12 -15.20 -3.42
N ALA A 160 10.36 -15.80 -4.58
CA ALA A 160 11.09 -15.16 -5.68
C ALA A 160 10.35 -13.93 -6.24
N ALA A 161 9.02 -13.98 -6.36
CA ALA A 161 8.21 -12.83 -6.77
C ALA A 161 8.27 -11.69 -5.75
N LEU A 162 8.18 -12.00 -4.45
CA LEU A 162 8.29 -11.02 -3.36
C LEU A 162 9.68 -10.36 -3.32
N ARG A 163 10.76 -11.12 -3.54
CA ARG A 163 12.12 -10.56 -3.66
C ARG A 163 12.28 -9.61 -4.85
N ARG A 164 11.72 -9.97 -6.02
CA ARG A 164 11.71 -9.06 -7.18
C ARG A 164 10.91 -7.79 -6.88
N ALA A 165 9.76 -7.94 -6.22
CA ALA A 165 8.95 -6.80 -5.77
C ALA A 165 9.68 -5.91 -4.76
N ALA A 166 10.49 -6.49 -3.86
CA ALA A 166 11.35 -5.72 -2.96
C ALA A 166 12.41 -4.89 -3.72
N GLY A 167 12.96 -5.44 -4.80
CA GLY A 167 13.81 -4.71 -5.74
C GLY A 167 13.08 -3.51 -6.38
N HIS A 168 11.89 -3.74 -6.92
CA HIS A 168 11.07 -2.65 -7.48
C HIS A 168 10.66 -1.61 -6.44
N GLN A 169 10.46 -1.98 -5.17
CA GLN A 169 10.22 -1.01 -4.10
C GLN A 169 11.42 -0.09 -3.86
N ARG A 170 12.64 -0.63 -3.88
CA ARG A 170 13.85 0.18 -3.81
C ARG A 170 13.93 1.14 -5.00
N ASP A 171 13.69 0.63 -6.20
CA ASP A 171 13.75 1.44 -7.42
C ASP A 171 12.67 2.53 -7.40
N LEU A 172 11.48 2.23 -6.85
CA LEU A 172 10.41 3.21 -6.65
C LEU A 172 10.82 4.29 -5.64
N ALA A 173 11.46 3.92 -4.53
CA ALA A 173 11.95 4.91 -3.57
C ALA A 173 12.94 5.90 -4.22
N ILE A 174 13.81 5.41 -5.11
CA ILE A 174 14.74 6.24 -5.89
C ILE A 174 13.96 7.17 -6.84
N ALA A 175 12.97 6.64 -7.57
CA ALA A 175 12.17 7.43 -8.49
C ALA A 175 11.37 8.53 -7.77
N ILE A 176 10.74 8.22 -6.64
CA ILE A 176 9.99 9.20 -5.82
C ILE A 176 10.94 10.27 -5.24
N ALA A 177 12.14 9.91 -4.80
CA ALA A 177 13.15 10.87 -4.39
C ALA A 177 13.60 11.78 -5.55
N GLY A 178 13.63 11.26 -6.78
CA GLY A 178 13.84 12.04 -8.00
C GLY A 178 12.75 13.08 -8.22
N VAL A 179 11.47 12.68 -8.10
CA VAL A 179 10.32 13.58 -8.17
C VAL A 179 10.40 14.67 -7.09
N HIS A 180 10.64 14.29 -5.84
CA HIS A 180 10.80 15.22 -4.72
C HIS A 180 11.84 16.30 -5.03
N LYS A 181 13.04 15.88 -5.46
CA LYS A 181 14.12 16.81 -5.80
C LYS A 181 13.77 17.72 -6.99
N ALA A 182 13.07 17.20 -8.00
CA ALA A 182 12.67 17.96 -9.17
C ALA A 182 11.65 19.06 -8.82
N ILE A 183 10.77 18.80 -7.86
CA ILE A 183 9.79 19.77 -7.34
C ILE A 183 10.47 20.81 -6.43
N GLU A 184 11.39 20.40 -5.55
CA GLU A 184 12.10 21.33 -4.64
C GLU A 184 13.11 22.27 -5.32
N SER A 185 13.55 21.96 -6.54
CA SER A 185 14.56 22.75 -7.27
C SER A 185 13.99 24.01 -7.94
N GLU A 186 12.73 24.36 -7.65
CA GLU A 186 11.99 25.55 -8.10
C GLU A 186 12.02 26.67 -7.04
#